data_AF-H7EJC5-F1
#
_entry.id   AF-H7EJC5-F1
#
_cell.length_a   1.000
_cell.length_b   1.000
_cell.length_c   1.000
_cell.angle_alpha   90.00
_cell.angle_beta   90.00
_cell.angle_gamma   90.00
#
_symmetry.space_group_name_H-M   'P 1'
#
loop_
_entity.id
_entity.type
_entity.pdbx_description
1 polymer ?
#
loop_
_entity_poly.entity_id
_entity_poly.type
_entity_poly.pdbx_seq_one_letter_code
_entity_poly.pdbx_strand_id
1 'polypeptide(L)' 'MYATTGIIQGNIVLTDDYTLENYNGKKVIITVLDDENQFSTVSDEKLFSVSDSLINQNIEAYKELAK' A
#
# COMPACT_ATOMS: atom_id res chain seq x y z
N MET A 1 2.03 -12.27 19.42
CA MET A 1 2.22 -11.84 18.02
C MET A 1 3.53 -12.45 17.56
N TYR A 2 3.55 -13.19 16.46
CA TYR A 2 4.75 -13.84 15.92
C TYR A 2 5.00 -13.28 14.51
N ALA A 3 6.26 -13.02 14.17
CA ALA A 3 6.67 -12.50 12.87
C ALA A 3 7.85 -13.32 12.36
N THR A 4 7.81 -13.64 11.07
CA THR A 4 8.89 -14.36 10.36
C THR A 4 9.00 -13.80 8.95
N THR A 5 10.16 -13.99 8.33
CA THR A 5 10.45 -13.58 6.95
C THR A 5 10.34 -14.78 6.02
N GLY A 6 9.81 -14.56 4.83
CA GLY A 6 9.58 -15.64 3.88
C GLY A 6 9.13 -15.14 2.51
N ILE A 7 8.92 -16.08 1.59
CA ILE A 7 8.52 -15.82 0.22
C ILE A 7 7.06 -16.26 0.04
N ILE A 8 6.29 -15.45 -0.67
CA ILE A 8 4.91 -15.78 -1.04
C ILE A 8 4.89 -16.20 -2.50
N GLN A 9 4.40 -17.41 -2.77
CA GLN A 9 4.24 -17.96 -4.12
C GLN A 9 2.78 -18.34 -4.34
N GLY A 10 2.02 -17.44 -4.94
CA GLY A 10 0.57 -17.60 -5.12
C GLY A 10 -0.13 -17.65 -3.76
N ASN A 11 -0.67 -18.81 -3.39
CA ASN A 11 -1.33 -19.06 -2.11
C ASN A 11 -0.46 -19.83 -1.10
N ILE A 12 0.84 -19.99 -1.38
CA ILE A 12 1.79 -20.70 -0.52
C ILE A 12 2.72 -19.68 0.15
N VAL A 13 2.95 -19.85 1.46
CA VAL A 13 3.94 -19.09 2.22
C VAL A 13 5.11 -20.03 2.53
N LEU A 14 6.30 -19.66 2.06
CA LEU A 14 7.55 -20.38 2.29
C LEU A 14 8.39 -19.60 3.30
N THR A 15 8.80 -20.23 4.39
CA THR A 15 9.67 -19.64 5.42
C THR A 15 10.99 -20.39 5.49
N ASP A 16 12.05 -19.69 5.90
CA ASP A 16 13.39 -20.29 6.04
C ASP A 16 13.51 -21.18 7.29
N ASP A 17 12.48 -21.20 8.14
CA ASP A 17 12.39 -22.01 9.35
C ASP A 17 11.09 -22.82 9.43
N TYR A 18 11.05 -23.77 10.38
CA TYR A 18 9.92 -24.66 10.64
C TYR A 18 8.91 -24.06 11.63
N THR A 19 8.95 -22.75 11.88
CA THR A 19 8.16 -22.13 12.95
C THR A 19 6.67 -22.15 12.66
N LEU A 20 6.28 -22.16 11.38
CA LEU A 20 4.90 -22.29 10.93
C LEU A 20 4.28 -23.66 11.27
N GLU A 21 5.09 -24.71 11.51
CA GLU A 21 4.58 -26.03 11.91
C GLU A 21 3.78 -25.99 13.22
N ASN A 22 4.12 -25.05 14.12
CA ASN A 22 3.41 -24.84 15.38
C ASN A 22 1.94 -24.41 15.19
N TYR A 23 1.59 -24.01 13.97
CA TYR A 23 0.26 -23.54 13.59
C TYR A 23 -0.49 -24.51 12.67
N ASN A 24 0.09 -25.68 12.36
CA ASN A 24 -0.58 -26.70 11.56
C ASN A 24 -1.92 -27.12 12.18
N GLY A 25 -2.97 -27.17 11.36
CA GLY A 25 -4.33 -27.48 11.78
C GLY A 25 -5.06 -26.35 12.53
N LYS A 26 -4.44 -25.18 12.72
CA LYS A 26 -5.06 -24.01 13.34
C LYS A 26 -5.44 -22.97 12.29
N LYS A 27 -6.54 -22.25 12.53
CA LYS A 27 -6.90 -21.08 11.74
C LYS A 27 -6.01 -19.90 12.14
N VAL A 28 -5.24 -19.37 11.20
CA VAL A 28 -4.35 -18.22 11.41
C VAL A 28 -4.68 -17.07 10.45
N ILE A 29 -4.32 -15.86 10.84
CA ILE A 29 -4.32 -14.67 9.98
C ILE A 29 -2.86 -14.39 9.64
N ILE A 30 -2.54 -14.37 8.35
CA ILE A 30 -1.20 -14.05 7.84
C ILE A 30 -1.25 -12.62 7.32
N THR A 31 -0.45 -11.74 7.92
CA THR A 31 -0.25 -10.37 7.45
C THR A 31 1.08 -10.29 6.74
N VAL A 32 1.03 -9.88 5.49
CA VAL A 32 2.21 -9.68 4.65
C VAL A 32 2.57 -8.21 4.70
N LEU A 33 3.79 -7.91 5.12
CA LEU A 33 4.33 -6.56 5.05
C LEU A 33 5.10 -6.47 3.74
N ASP A 34 4.52 -5.76 2.78
CA ASP A 34 5.18 -5.44 1.53
C ASP A 34 5.95 -4.13 1.71
N ASP A 35 7.27 -4.23 1.85
CA ASP A 35 8.17 -3.07 1.88
C ASP A 35 8.30 -2.40 0.49
N GLU A 36 7.77 -3.00 -0.58
CA GLU A 36 7.83 -2.42 -1.94
C GLU A 36 6.73 -1.40 -2.25
N ASN A 37 5.83 -1.10 -1.32
CA ASN A 37 5.13 0.18 -1.35
C ASN A 37 6.08 1.30 -0.89
N GLN A 38 7.20 1.46 -1.62
CA GLN A 38 7.92 2.71 -1.65
C GLN A 38 6.94 3.75 -2.17
N PHE A 39 6.30 4.48 -1.27
CA PHE A 39 5.71 5.76 -1.61
C PHE A 39 6.80 6.51 -2.38
N SER A 40 6.58 6.72 -3.68
CA SER A 40 7.54 7.50 -4.47
C SER A 40 7.63 8.86 -3.79
N THR A 41 8.80 9.19 -3.26
CA THR A 41 9.01 10.51 -2.69
C THR A 41 8.84 11.51 -3.82
N VAL A 42 7.81 12.34 -3.68
CA VAL A 42 7.51 13.41 -4.61
C VAL A 42 8.09 14.68 -4.01
N SER A 43 8.77 15.50 -4.82
CA SER A 43 9.27 16.78 -4.34
C SER A 43 8.11 17.71 -4.00
N ASP A 44 8.34 18.64 -3.08
CA ASP A 44 7.33 19.63 -2.70
C ASP A 44 6.84 20.42 -3.92
N GLU A 45 7.72 20.75 -4.87
CA GLU A 45 7.34 21.46 -6.09
C GLU A 45 6.36 20.65 -6.94
N LYS A 46 6.60 19.34 -7.08
CA LYS A 46 5.71 18.46 -7.83
C LYS A 46 4.37 18.30 -7.10
N LEU A 47 4.39 18.19 -5.77
CA LEU A 47 3.17 18.16 -4.95
C LEU A 47 2.33 19.43 -5.12
N PHE A 48 2.96 20.61 -5.01
CA PHE A 48 2.30 21.90 -5.20
C PHE A 48 1.74 22.07 -6.60
N SER A 49 2.49 21.67 -7.64
CA SER A 49 2.02 21.76 -9.03
C SER A 49 0.75 20.94 -9.29
N VAL A 50 0.66 19.73 -8.70
CA VAL A 50 -0.52 18.87 -8.80
C VAL A 50 -1.68 19.48 -8.02
N SER A 51 -1.42 20.00 -6.81
CA SER A 51 -2.44 20.67 -5.98
C SER A 51 -3.04 21.87 -6.70
N ASP A 52 -2.21 22.77 -7.23
CA ASP A 52 -2.66 23.97 -7.93
C ASP A 52 -3.48 23.62 -9.18
N SER A 53 -3.06 22.60 -9.93
CA SER A 53 -3.80 22.10 -11.08
C SER A 53 -5.20 21.62 -10.69
N LEU A 54 -5.33 20.85 -9.61
CA LEU A 54 -6.62 20.33 -9.14
C LEU A 54 -7.52 21.45 -8.61
N ILE A 55 -6.96 22.42 -7.89
CA ILE A 55 -7.69 23.59 -7.40
C ILE A 55 -8.26 24.38 -8.58
N ASN A 56 -7.44 24.65 -9.61
CA ASN A 56 -7.88 25.39 -10.79
C ASN A 56 -8.98 24.64 -11.55
N GLN A 57 -8.83 23.32 -11.74
CA GLN A 57 -9.88 22.50 -12.36
C GLN A 57 -11.20 22.57 -11.60
N ASN A 58 -11.16 22.52 -10.27
CA ASN A 58 -12.35 22.64 -9.44
C ASN A 58 -12.98 24.03 -9.53
N ILE A 59 -12.17 25.10 -9.52
CA ILE A 59 -12.66 26.47 -9.68
C ILE A 59 -13.41 26.63 -11.01
N GLU A 60 -12.85 26.14 -12.11
CA GLU A 60 -13.50 26.20 -13.42
C GLU A 60 -14.78 25.36 -13.46
N ALA A 61 -14.76 24.16 -12.88
CA ALA A 61 -15.96 23.32 -12.77
C ALA A 61 -17.07 24.02 -11.98
N TYR A 62 -16.75 24.71 -10.88
CA TYR A 62 -17.73 25.48 -10.11
C TYR A 62 -18.27 26.69 -10.87
N LYS A 63 -17.45 27.37 -11.68
CA LYS A 63 -17.92 28.47 -12.53
C LYS A 63 -18.92 28.00 -13.58
N GLU A 64 -18.66 26.86 -14.21
CA GLU A 64 -19.59 26.26 -15.19
C GLU A 64 -20.90 25.81 -14.54
N LEU A 65 -20.87 25.29 -13.32
CA LEU A 65 -22.09 24.92 -12.58
C LEU A 65 -22.91 26.13 -12.10
N ALA A 66 -22.27 27.28 -11.91
CA ALA A 66 -22.92 28.51 -11.49
C ALA A 66 -23.52 29.33 -12.66
N LYS A 67 -23.40 28.83 -13.89
CA LYS A 67 -23.93 29.43 -15.12
C LYS A 67 -25.29 28.83 -15.48
#